data_AF-A0A2V8RAN0-F1
#
_entry.id   AF-A0A2V8RAN0-F1
#
_cell.length_a   1.000
_cell.length_b   1.000
_cell.length_c   1.000
_cell.angle_alpha   90.00
_cell.angle_beta   90.00
_cell.angle_gamma   90.00
#
_symmetry.space_group_name_H-M   'P 1'
#
loop_
_entity.id
_entity.type
_entity.pdbx_description
1 polymer ?
#
loop_
_entity_poly.entity_id
_entity_poly.type
_entity_poly.pdbx_seq_one_letter_code
_entity_poly.pdbx_strand_id
1 'polypeptide(L)'
;MIKRSLIRLAHTLVVVLLMSAAAAGQESAARPQTKLVLQVEYLKGASPAYETVPGSTWYGRFGTLNVQRPAADTVLAVDIKASLEGERVRIKVGVHVGERQFDRLDEVATYDAAAGDTVVARELERVGVAPFTIRVLRVSETSAAPPLVVNKTRSIEAFISSFNATPLPRAKITLRNLSSKGVRAVQLRDILDGRVRLTRFVAEKEGKLLLGPGETYETAVANTTAGQSSGDGFIPSAPESVVVAAVVFDDYTYEGDAEVAAMKKSFDEGERVQLPRLIALVSESQAAPDAETPQAVARLKAQLSALDDASQSSVDDVLKSYPELKPAARESVRSSVEVSMHRPRRELLDDLAQFEEKFRSAPAENSFRAWLKAKRERYEVWLARL
;
A
#
# COMPACT_ATOMS: atom_id res chain seq x y z
N MET A 1 11.12 38.94 -19.17
CA MET A 1 10.44 37.86 -19.92
C MET A 1 11.10 36.53 -19.57
N ILE A 2 10.64 35.85 -18.53
CA ILE A 2 11.21 34.57 -18.09
C ILE A 2 10.11 33.52 -18.24
N LYS A 3 10.29 32.62 -19.21
CA LYS A 3 9.37 31.53 -19.53
C LYS A 3 9.29 30.58 -18.33
N ARG A 4 8.15 30.56 -17.65
CA ARG A 4 7.79 29.50 -16.69
C ARG A 4 7.49 28.23 -17.48
N SER A 5 8.37 27.25 -17.34
CA SER A 5 8.11 25.86 -17.74
C SER A 5 7.03 25.30 -16.82
N LEU A 6 5.78 25.25 -17.32
CA LEU A 6 4.71 24.45 -16.74
C LEU A 6 4.96 22.99 -17.11
N ILE A 7 5.56 22.24 -16.20
CA ILE A 7 5.53 20.77 -16.27
C ILE A 7 4.10 20.35 -15.95
N ARG A 8 3.32 20.05 -16.99
CA ARG A 8 2.04 19.36 -16.88
C ARG A 8 2.32 17.90 -16.50
N LEU A 9 2.35 17.61 -15.20
CA LEU A 9 2.39 16.23 -14.70
C LEU A 9 1.04 15.58 -15.02
N ALA A 10 1.06 14.56 -15.88
CA ALA A 10 -0.13 13.82 -16.28
C ALA A 10 -0.77 13.14 -15.05
N HIS A 11 -2.10 13.22 -15.00
CA HIS A 11 -2.95 12.87 -13.88
C HIS A 11 -3.16 11.35 -13.81
N THR A 12 -2.36 10.66 -13.01
CA THR A 12 -2.70 9.30 -12.58
C THR A 12 -2.33 9.20 -11.10
N LEU A 13 -3.35 9.16 -10.24
CA LEU A 13 -3.17 8.76 -8.86
C LEU A 13 -2.79 7.28 -8.87
N VAL A 14 -1.50 6.98 -8.94
CA VAL A 14 -0.99 5.61 -8.75
C VAL A 14 -0.95 5.37 -7.26
N VAL A 15 -2.07 4.87 -6.72
CA VAL A 15 -2.08 4.31 -5.37
C VAL A 15 -1.48 2.91 -5.46
N VAL A 16 -0.21 2.75 -5.07
CA VAL A 16 0.40 1.42 -4.89
C VAL A 16 -0.10 0.85 -3.56
N LEU A 17 -1.35 0.39 -3.54
CA LEU A 17 -1.87 -0.44 -2.46
C LEU A 17 -1.49 -1.90 -2.78
N LEU A 18 -0.40 -2.38 -2.19
CA LEU A 18 -0.13 -3.81 -2.07
C LEU A 18 -1.16 -4.39 -1.09
N MET A 19 -2.33 -4.75 -1.59
CA MET A 19 -3.35 -5.40 -0.78
C MET A 19 -2.86 -6.80 -0.40
N SER A 20 -2.82 -7.08 0.91
CA SER A 20 -2.53 -8.41 1.43
C SER A 20 -3.70 -9.34 1.11
N ALA A 21 -3.43 -10.57 0.68
CA ALA A 21 -4.28 -11.68 1.07
C ALA A 21 -3.74 -12.23 2.40
N ALA A 22 -4.55 -12.15 3.45
CA ALA A 22 -4.47 -13.18 4.47
C ALA A 22 -5.20 -14.41 3.90
N ALA A 23 -4.64 -15.58 4.20
CA ALA A 23 -5.06 -16.92 3.79
C ALA A 23 -6.54 -17.09 3.43
N ALA A 24 -6.77 -17.85 2.35
CA ALA A 24 -8.04 -18.50 2.08
C ALA A 24 -8.63 -19.12 3.37
N GLY A 25 -9.87 -18.77 3.69
CA GLY A 25 -10.64 -19.43 4.75
C GLY A 25 -10.90 -18.64 6.03
N GLN A 26 -10.79 -17.30 6.04
CA GLN A 26 -11.60 -16.51 6.96
C GLN A 26 -12.57 -15.67 6.14
N GLU A 27 -13.83 -16.12 6.16
CA GLU A 27 -14.99 -15.25 5.99
C GLU A 27 -14.78 -14.06 6.94
N SER A 28 -14.16 -13.00 6.44
CA SER A 28 -14.01 -11.75 7.17
C SER A 28 -15.43 -11.38 7.55
N ALA A 29 -15.77 -11.53 8.84
CA ALA A 29 -17.04 -11.09 9.40
C ALA A 29 -17.41 -9.78 8.72
N ALA A 30 -18.54 -9.77 8.01
CA ALA A 30 -18.91 -8.69 7.11
C ALA A 30 -18.75 -7.37 7.88
N ARG A 31 -17.75 -6.56 7.51
CA ARG A 31 -17.54 -5.25 8.16
C ARG A 31 -18.88 -4.53 8.11
N PRO A 32 -19.39 -3.99 9.23
CA PRO A 32 -20.71 -3.38 9.27
C PRO A 32 -20.82 -2.36 8.13
N GLN A 33 -21.89 -2.48 7.34
CA GLN A 33 -22.13 -1.58 6.23
C GLN A 33 -22.41 -0.20 6.79
N THR A 34 -21.41 0.66 6.70
CA THR A 34 -21.52 2.06 7.08
C THR A 34 -22.31 2.85 6.04
N LYS A 35 -23.16 3.76 6.50
CA LYS A 35 -23.78 4.79 5.66
C LYS A 35 -23.00 6.10 5.72
N LEU A 36 -21.71 6.07 6.07
CA LEU A 36 -20.85 7.26 6.20
C LEU A 36 -19.60 7.17 5.32
N VAL A 37 -19.22 8.32 4.79
CA VAL A 37 -17.93 8.55 4.12
C VAL A 37 -17.29 9.82 4.63
N LEU A 38 -15.97 9.92 4.51
CA LEU A 38 -15.27 11.20 4.64
C LEU A 38 -15.16 11.85 3.27
N GLN A 39 -15.39 13.16 3.19
CA GLN A 39 -14.93 14.01 2.09
C GLN A 39 -13.69 14.76 2.59
N VAL A 40 -12.56 14.61 1.91
CA VAL A 40 -11.26 15.17 2.32
C VAL A 40 -10.76 16.15 1.27
N GLU A 41 -10.65 17.41 1.66
CA GLU A 41 -9.96 18.46 0.91
C GLU A 41 -8.50 18.51 1.36
N TYR A 42 -7.63 17.86 0.60
CA TYR A 42 -6.21 17.66 0.94
C TYR A 42 -5.27 18.68 0.28
N LEU A 43 -5.73 19.36 -0.78
CA LEU A 43 -4.94 20.34 -1.53
C LEU A 43 -5.84 21.40 -2.14
N LYS A 44 -5.51 22.68 -1.92
CA LYS A 44 -6.27 23.80 -2.47
C LYS A 44 -6.38 23.72 -3.99
N GLY A 45 -7.61 23.75 -4.50
CA GLY A 45 -7.91 23.68 -5.93
C GLY A 45 -7.93 22.27 -6.53
N ALA A 46 -7.62 21.23 -5.74
CA ALA A 46 -7.87 19.85 -6.14
C ALA A 46 -9.34 19.49 -5.88
N SER A 47 -9.88 18.54 -6.64
CA SER A 47 -11.16 17.90 -6.28
C SER A 47 -10.99 17.15 -4.96
N PRO A 48 -12.00 17.16 -4.07
CA PRO A 48 -11.93 16.41 -2.83
C PRO A 48 -11.82 14.91 -3.12
N ALA A 49 -11.13 14.20 -2.24
CA ALA A 49 -11.17 12.75 -2.18
C ALA A 49 -12.33 12.33 -1.28
N TYR A 50 -12.83 11.11 -1.48
CA TYR A 50 -13.75 10.50 -0.52
C TYR A 50 -13.12 9.23 0.06
N GLU A 51 -13.55 8.85 1.26
CA GLU A 51 -13.03 7.67 1.95
C GLU A 51 -14.16 6.91 2.64
N THR A 52 -14.07 5.58 2.66
CA THR A 52 -15.02 4.75 3.40
C THR A 52 -14.76 4.80 4.89
N VAL A 53 -15.81 4.73 5.72
CA VAL A 53 -15.68 4.69 7.19
C VAL A 53 -16.22 3.37 7.74
N PRO A 54 -15.44 2.40 8.21
CA PRO A 54 -14.02 2.53 8.55
C PRO A 54 -13.13 2.40 7.31
N GLY A 55 -11.97 3.05 7.38
CA GLY A 55 -11.00 3.09 6.29
C GLY A 55 -9.70 3.77 6.71
N SER A 56 -8.69 3.68 5.86
CA SER A 56 -7.39 4.34 6.04
C SER A 56 -6.87 4.72 4.67
N THR A 57 -6.47 5.98 4.49
CA THR A 57 -5.92 6.50 3.24
C THR A 57 -4.78 7.45 3.57
N TRP A 58 -3.73 7.45 2.74
CA TRP A 58 -2.67 8.46 2.83
C TRP A 58 -2.63 9.33 1.57
N TYR A 59 -2.22 10.58 1.75
CA TYR A 59 -2.16 11.62 0.73
C TYR A 59 -0.71 12.06 0.53
N GLY A 60 -0.07 11.63 -0.56
CA GLY A 60 1.28 12.08 -0.92
C GLY A 60 1.34 13.46 -1.59
N ARG A 61 0.17 14.07 -1.85
CA ARG A 61 0.05 15.45 -2.34
C ARG A 61 -0.70 16.24 -1.29
N PHE A 62 -0.14 17.37 -0.88
CA PHE A 62 -0.72 18.26 0.11
C PHE A 62 -0.10 19.65 -0.04
N GLY A 63 -0.75 20.68 0.52
CA GLY A 63 -0.15 22.00 0.60
C GLY A 63 0.99 22.00 1.62
N THR A 64 2.15 22.52 1.25
CA THR A 64 3.27 22.69 2.20
C THR A 64 3.29 24.11 2.75
N LEU A 65 3.65 24.24 4.03
CA LEU A 65 3.96 25.49 4.69
C LEU A 65 5.47 25.54 4.89
N ASN A 66 6.06 26.72 4.78
CA ASN A 66 7.51 26.88 4.87
C ASN A 66 7.97 26.72 6.33
N VAL A 67 8.22 25.48 6.74
CA VAL A 67 8.72 25.11 8.06
C VAL A 67 10.02 24.32 7.85
N GLN A 68 11.12 24.81 8.42
CA GLN A 68 12.41 24.15 8.29
C GLN A 68 12.47 22.90 9.20
N ARG A 69 12.85 21.77 8.62
CA ARG A 69 12.91 20.47 9.31
C ARG A 69 14.19 19.72 8.92
N PRO A 70 14.74 18.88 9.81
CA PRO A 70 15.75 17.90 9.42
C PRO A 70 15.22 17.01 8.29
N ALA A 71 16.11 16.53 7.42
CA ALA A 71 15.74 15.68 6.29
C ALA A 71 14.98 14.41 6.74
N ALA A 72 15.38 13.82 7.87
CA ALA A 72 14.73 12.66 8.48
C ALA A 72 13.29 12.90 8.97
N ASP A 73 12.88 14.16 9.14
CA ASP A 73 11.52 14.55 9.58
C ASP A 73 10.70 15.19 8.44
N THR A 74 11.13 14.99 7.19
CA THR A 74 10.38 15.43 6.01
C THR A 74 9.04 14.70 5.97
N VAL A 75 7.93 15.45 5.91
CA VAL A 75 6.61 14.85 5.70
C VAL A 75 6.49 14.40 4.25
N LEU A 76 6.21 13.12 4.05
CA LEU A 76 6.06 12.50 2.74
C LEU A 76 4.59 12.21 2.40
N ALA A 77 3.74 12.02 3.40
CA ALA A 77 2.29 11.89 3.22
C ALA A 77 1.52 12.26 4.49
N VAL A 78 0.25 12.65 4.32
CA VAL A 78 -0.73 12.79 5.42
C VAL A 78 -1.58 11.52 5.48
N ASP A 79 -1.66 10.86 6.63
CA ASP A 79 -2.47 9.68 6.89
C ASP A 79 -3.80 10.07 7.54
N ILE A 80 -4.91 9.58 6.99
CA ILE A 80 -6.25 9.70 7.56
C ILE A 80 -6.76 8.30 7.85
N LYS A 81 -7.10 8.03 9.10
CA LYS A 81 -7.69 6.76 9.54
C LYS A 81 -9.02 7.02 10.22
N ALA A 82 -10.06 6.37 9.71
CA ALA A 82 -11.43 6.51 10.19
C ALA A 82 -11.93 5.19 10.82
N SER A 83 -12.52 5.28 12.00
CA SER A 83 -13.23 4.18 12.68
C SER A 83 -14.59 4.62 13.18
N LEU A 84 -15.51 3.67 13.33
CA LEU A 84 -16.81 3.90 13.96
C LEU A 84 -16.72 3.68 15.47
N GLU A 85 -17.27 4.62 16.23
CA GLU A 85 -17.48 4.51 17.67
C GLU A 85 -18.93 4.87 17.98
N GLY A 86 -19.79 3.84 18.04
CA GLY A 86 -21.24 4.03 18.03
C GLY A 86 -21.71 4.69 16.74
N GLU A 87 -22.38 5.83 16.85
CA GLU A 87 -22.83 6.64 15.69
C GLU A 87 -21.84 7.74 15.28
N ARG A 88 -20.69 7.85 15.96
CA ARG A 88 -19.65 8.84 15.63
C ARG A 88 -18.52 8.20 14.84
N VAL A 89 -17.85 9.03 14.06
CA VAL A 89 -16.62 8.70 13.35
C VAL A 89 -15.44 9.25 14.13
N ARG A 90 -14.57 8.38 14.60
CA ARG A 90 -13.26 8.77 15.09
C ARG A 90 -12.30 8.89 13.90
N ILE A 91 -11.74 10.07 13.71
CA ILE A 91 -10.83 10.43 12.62
C ILE A 91 -9.46 10.70 13.23
N LYS A 92 -8.49 9.83 12.97
CA LYS A 92 -7.09 10.05 13.30
C LYS A 92 -6.36 10.63 12.11
N VAL A 93 -5.59 11.67 12.37
CA VAL A 93 -4.73 12.34 11.39
C VAL A 93 -3.28 12.13 11.83
N GLY A 94 -2.46 11.61 10.93
CA GLY A 94 -1.02 11.43 11.13
C GLY A 94 -0.23 11.89 9.91
N VAL A 95 1.10 11.85 10.02
CA VAL A 95 2.00 12.10 8.90
C VAL A 95 3.05 11.00 8.79
N HIS A 96 3.22 10.47 7.58
CA HIS A 96 4.35 9.61 7.25
C HIS A 96 5.57 10.50 7.02
N VAL A 97 6.62 10.30 7.81
CA VAL A 97 7.87 11.08 7.76
C VAL A 97 9.07 10.19 7.43
N GLY A 98 10.07 10.80 6.80
CA GLY A 98 11.36 10.17 6.50
C GLY A 98 12.10 10.93 5.40
N GLU A 99 13.36 10.58 5.14
CA GLU A 99 14.16 11.31 4.15
C GLU A 99 13.68 11.06 2.72
N ARG A 100 13.40 9.79 2.40
CA ARG A 100 12.92 9.34 1.08
C ARG A 100 11.82 8.29 1.15
N GLN A 101 11.63 7.66 2.32
CA GLN A 101 10.72 6.53 2.56
C GLN A 101 9.90 6.79 3.81
N PHE A 102 8.81 6.04 4.00
CA PHE A 102 7.95 6.15 5.19
C PHE A 102 8.64 5.49 6.40
N ASP A 103 9.54 6.24 7.03
CA ASP A 103 10.35 5.79 8.16
C ASP A 103 9.59 5.84 9.49
N ARG A 104 8.56 6.67 9.62
CA ARG A 104 7.75 6.77 10.84
C ARG A 104 6.38 7.36 10.54
N LEU A 105 5.38 6.97 11.31
CA LEU A 105 4.05 7.60 11.33
C LEU A 105 3.92 8.39 12.64
N ASP A 106 3.87 9.72 12.53
CA ASP A 106 3.63 10.60 13.67
C ASP A 106 2.14 10.95 13.76
N GLU A 107 1.47 10.61 14.86
CA GLU A 107 0.09 11.02 15.11
C GLU A 107 0.04 12.53 15.38
N VAL A 108 -0.83 13.24 14.65
CA VAL A 108 -0.93 14.71 14.71
C VAL A 108 -2.16 15.14 15.51
N ALA A 109 -3.32 14.52 15.25
CA ALA A 109 -4.58 14.84 15.91
C ALA A 109 -5.58 13.69 15.83
N THR A 110 -6.53 13.67 16.78
CA THR A 110 -7.69 12.79 16.75
C THR A 110 -8.96 13.62 16.94
N TYR A 111 -9.99 13.33 16.14
CA TYR A 111 -11.29 13.99 16.17
C TYR A 111 -12.41 12.97 16.30
N ASP A 112 -13.50 13.37 16.94
CA ASP A 112 -14.76 12.62 16.93
C ASP A 112 -15.83 13.48 16.24
N ALA A 113 -16.39 13.00 15.14
CA ALA A 113 -17.31 13.74 14.28
C ALA A 113 -18.58 12.93 14.00
N ALA A 114 -19.74 13.58 13.99
CA ALA A 114 -21.01 13.02 13.56
C ALA A 114 -21.27 13.34 12.07
N ALA A 115 -22.28 12.69 11.48
CA ALA A 115 -22.72 13.02 10.12
C ALA A 115 -23.13 14.50 10.01
N GLY A 116 -22.62 15.19 8.98
CA GLY A 116 -22.79 16.63 8.77
C GLY A 116 -21.66 17.47 9.35
N ASP A 117 -20.90 16.95 10.31
CA ASP A 117 -19.80 17.68 10.93
C ASP A 117 -18.65 17.92 9.93
N THR A 118 -18.00 19.06 10.10
CA THR A 118 -16.77 19.43 9.38
C THR A 118 -15.64 19.63 10.38
N VAL A 119 -14.55 18.92 10.17
CA VAL A 119 -13.31 19.01 10.93
C VAL A 119 -12.27 19.74 10.09
N VAL A 120 -11.49 20.63 10.71
CA VAL A 120 -10.32 21.25 10.07
C VAL A 120 -9.09 20.84 10.86
N ALA A 121 -8.21 20.07 10.23
CA ALA A 121 -7.01 19.52 10.86
C ALA A 121 -5.88 20.57 10.93
N ARG A 122 -6.03 21.59 11.79
CA ARG A 122 -5.11 22.73 11.90
C ARG A 122 -3.74 22.35 12.49
N GLU A 123 -3.69 21.27 13.25
CA GLU A 123 -2.49 20.74 13.89
C GLU A 123 -1.43 20.30 12.85
N LEU A 124 -1.86 20.02 11.62
CA LEU A 124 -0.97 19.78 10.47
C LEU A 124 -0.02 20.96 10.21
N GLU A 125 -0.41 22.19 10.57
CA GLU A 125 0.45 23.36 10.38
C GLU A 125 1.74 23.27 11.21
N ARG A 126 1.68 22.65 12.40
CA ARG A 126 2.85 22.40 13.25
C ARG A 126 3.87 21.49 12.57
N VAL A 127 3.40 20.67 11.61
CA VAL A 127 4.22 19.79 10.81
C VAL A 127 4.54 20.29 9.40
N GLY A 128 4.26 21.57 9.13
CA GLY A 128 4.57 22.18 7.84
C GLY A 128 3.62 21.76 6.72
N VAL A 129 2.44 21.26 7.07
CA VAL A 129 1.39 20.86 6.13
C VAL A 129 0.21 21.83 6.28
N ALA A 130 -0.32 22.30 5.16
CA ALA A 130 -1.57 23.07 5.16
C ALA A 130 -2.72 22.22 5.73
N PRO A 131 -3.67 22.81 6.48
CA PRO A 131 -4.77 22.06 7.10
C PRO A 131 -5.60 21.29 6.07
N PHE A 132 -6.04 20.09 6.44
CA PHE A 132 -7.04 19.35 5.70
C PHE A 132 -8.43 19.71 6.22
N THR A 133 -9.40 19.87 5.32
CA THR A 133 -10.82 19.96 5.69
C THR A 133 -11.46 18.60 5.46
N ILE A 134 -12.10 18.06 6.48
CA ILE A 134 -12.68 16.71 6.49
C ILE A 134 -14.15 16.81 6.87
N ARG A 135 -15.05 16.43 5.96
CA ARG A 135 -16.50 16.41 6.22
C ARG A 135 -17.00 14.98 6.33
N VAL A 136 -17.85 14.70 7.32
CA VAL A 136 -18.52 13.40 7.44
C VAL A 136 -19.85 13.47 6.71
N LEU A 137 -20.02 12.70 5.64
CA LEU A 137 -21.22 12.70 4.81
C LEU A 137 -22.01 11.41 4.96
N ARG A 138 -23.34 11.50 4.88
CA ARG A 138 -24.20 10.32 4.76
C ARG A 138 -24.21 9.83 3.32
N VAL A 139 -24.10 8.52 3.14
CA VAL A 139 -24.24 7.88 1.84
C VAL A 139 -25.72 7.87 1.47
N SER A 140 -26.05 8.53 0.36
CA SER A 140 -27.37 8.50 -0.24
C SER A 140 -27.64 7.10 -0.80
N GLU A 141 -28.86 6.61 -0.61
CA GLU A 141 -29.25 5.31 -1.17
C GLU A 141 -29.39 5.43 -2.68
N THR A 142 -28.45 4.82 -3.41
CA THR A 142 -28.48 4.72 -4.86
C THR A 142 -28.23 3.27 -5.27
N SER A 143 -28.96 2.80 -6.27
CA SER A 143 -28.70 1.49 -6.88
C SER A 143 -27.75 1.67 -8.06
N ALA A 144 -26.68 0.89 -8.09
CA ALA A 144 -25.74 0.81 -9.20
C ALA A 144 -25.84 -0.56 -9.88
N ALA A 145 -25.46 -0.65 -11.15
CA ALA A 145 -25.28 -1.92 -11.83
C ALA A 145 -23.92 -2.55 -11.50
N PRO A 146 -23.77 -3.88 -11.56
CA PRO A 146 -22.46 -4.51 -11.46
C PRO A 146 -21.55 -4.07 -12.61
N PRO A 147 -20.24 -3.86 -12.36
CA PRO A 147 -19.30 -3.51 -13.41
C PRO A 147 -19.14 -4.65 -14.42
N LEU A 148 -18.90 -4.29 -15.68
CA LEU A 148 -18.48 -5.26 -16.70
C LEU A 148 -17.03 -5.69 -16.46
N VAL A 149 -16.70 -6.94 -16.76
CA VAL A 149 -15.30 -7.39 -16.79
C VAL A 149 -14.78 -7.31 -18.23
N VAL A 150 -13.69 -6.57 -18.42
CA VAL A 150 -13.01 -6.45 -19.71
C VAL A 150 -11.65 -7.11 -19.58
N ASN A 151 -11.46 -8.22 -20.26
CA ASN A 151 -10.22 -8.98 -20.18
C ASN A 151 -9.28 -8.63 -21.35
N LYS A 152 -8.08 -8.12 -21.05
CA LYS A 152 -7.04 -7.85 -22.06
C LYS A 152 -5.91 -8.89 -22.05
N THR A 153 -6.08 -9.95 -21.27
CA THR A 153 -5.16 -11.07 -21.16
C THR A 153 -5.82 -12.33 -21.71
N ARG A 154 -5.01 -13.32 -22.11
CA ARG A 154 -5.47 -14.65 -22.57
C ARG A 154 -5.32 -15.70 -21.47
N SER A 155 -4.37 -15.48 -20.56
CA SER A 155 -3.99 -16.46 -19.55
C SER A 155 -4.77 -16.35 -18.23
N ILE A 156 -5.56 -15.29 -18.04
CA ILE A 156 -6.43 -15.13 -16.89
C ILE A 156 -7.88 -15.15 -17.37
N GLU A 157 -8.76 -15.88 -16.70
CA GLU A 157 -10.21 -15.68 -16.78
C GLU A 157 -10.66 -14.83 -15.58
N ALA A 158 -11.62 -13.93 -15.79
CA ALA A 158 -12.11 -13.06 -14.72
C ALA A 158 -13.62 -12.83 -14.84
N PHE A 159 -14.32 -12.85 -13.70
CA PHE A 159 -15.75 -12.57 -13.62
C PHE A 159 -16.13 -11.96 -12.27
N ILE A 160 -17.25 -11.23 -12.23
CA ILE A 160 -17.81 -10.72 -10.96
C ILE A 160 -18.47 -11.90 -10.22
N SER A 161 -17.91 -12.28 -9.06
CA SER A 161 -18.46 -13.37 -8.23
C SER A 161 -19.61 -12.91 -7.34
N SER A 162 -19.62 -11.64 -6.92
CA SER A 162 -20.76 -11.03 -6.26
C SER A 162 -20.73 -9.50 -6.38
N PHE A 163 -21.90 -8.87 -6.23
CA PHE A 163 -22.03 -7.43 -6.26
C PHE A 163 -23.09 -6.95 -5.27
N ASN A 164 -22.70 -6.01 -4.41
CA ASN A 164 -23.57 -5.32 -3.47
C ASN A 164 -23.67 -3.86 -3.90
N ALA A 165 -24.85 -3.42 -4.32
CA ALA A 165 -25.06 -2.06 -4.81
C ALA A 165 -25.09 -1.00 -3.70
N THR A 166 -25.48 -1.38 -2.48
CA THR A 166 -25.78 -0.45 -1.38
C THR A 166 -25.01 -0.78 -0.08
N PRO A 167 -24.82 0.21 0.81
CA PRO A 167 -24.96 1.65 0.55
C PRO A 167 -23.84 2.18 -0.35
N LEU A 168 -22.69 1.52 -0.38
CA LEU A 168 -21.59 1.80 -1.30
C LEU A 168 -21.42 0.61 -2.25
N PRO A 169 -21.36 0.80 -3.58
CA PRO A 169 -21.17 -0.29 -4.52
C PRO A 169 -19.88 -1.06 -4.27
N ARG A 170 -19.97 -2.39 -4.13
CA ARG A 170 -18.83 -3.30 -3.92
C ARG A 170 -18.98 -4.51 -4.82
N ALA A 171 -17.94 -4.85 -5.59
CA ALA A 171 -17.89 -6.10 -6.33
C ALA A 171 -16.80 -7.00 -5.76
N LYS A 172 -17.00 -8.31 -5.84
CA LYS A 172 -15.92 -9.30 -5.73
C LYS A 172 -15.62 -9.82 -7.13
N ILE A 173 -14.34 -9.90 -7.47
CA ILE A 173 -13.85 -10.47 -8.73
C ILE A 173 -13.11 -11.75 -8.41
N THR A 174 -13.47 -12.82 -9.12
CA THR A 174 -12.69 -14.04 -9.16
C THR A 174 -11.82 -14.03 -10.40
N LEU A 175 -10.53 -14.26 -10.20
CA LEU A 175 -9.52 -14.49 -11.22
C LEU A 175 -9.22 -15.99 -11.26
N ARG A 176 -9.00 -16.55 -12.45
CA ARG A 176 -8.58 -17.94 -12.65
C ARG A 176 -7.39 -17.99 -13.60
N ASN A 177 -6.35 -18.73 -13.22
CA ASN A 177 -5.19 -18.94 -14.08
C ASN A 177 -5.46 -20.06 -15.09
N LEU A 178 -5.47 -19.73 -16.38
CA LEU A 178 -5.64 -20.66 -17.50
C LEU A 178 -4.30 -21.12 -18.09
N SER A 179 -3.18 -20.54 -17.66
CA SER A 179 -1.85 -20.91 -18.15
C SER A 179 -1.25 -22.08 -17.37
N SER A 180 -0.18 -22.65 -17.92
CA SER A 180 0.66 -23.63 -17.23
C SER A 180 1.74 -23.00 -16.33
N LYS A 181 1.86 -21.67 -16.31
CA LYS A 181 2.84 -20.93 -15.49
C LYS A 181 2.21 -20.47 -14.18
N GLY A 182 3.01 -20.36 -13.13
CA GLY A 182 2.59 -19.60 -11.95
C GLY A 182 2.40 -18.13 -12.28
N VAL A 183 1.49 -17.45 -11.59
CA VAL A 183 1.24 -16.02 -11.71
C VAL A 183 1.73 -15.34 -10.45
N ARG A 184 2.61 -14.35 -10.60
CA ARG A 184 3.14 -13.52 -9.51
C ARG A 184 2.27 -12.29 -9.25
N ALA A 185 1.68 -11.72 -10.29
CA ALA A 185 0.87 -10.52 -10.16
C ALA A 185 -0.14 -10.34 -11.30
N VAL A 186 -1.23 -9.62 -11.01
CA VAL A 186 -2.22 -9.17 -11.98
C VAL A 186 -2.49 -7.68 -11.77
N GLN A 187 -2.59 -6.91 -12.86
CA GLN A 187 -3.05 -5.53 -12.80
C GLN A 187 -4.54 -5.44 -13.14
N LEU A 188 -5.32 -4.84 -12.25
CA LEU A 188 -6.72 -4.50 -12.47
C LEU A 188 -6.87 -2.98 -12.60
N ARG A 189 -7.70 -2.51 -13.54
CA ARG A 189 -8.02 -1.08 -13.68
C ARG A 189 -9.52 -0.86 -13.62
N ASP A 190 -9.98 0.01 -12.74
CA ASP A 190 -11.38 0.42 -12.65
C ASP A 190 -11.61 1.61 -13.56
N ILE A 191 -12.60 1.48 -14.45
CA ILE A 191 -12.97 2.51 -15.41
C ILE A 191 -14.26 3.18 -14.94
N LEU A 192 -14.25 4.51 -14.89
CA LEU A 192 -15.44 5.34 -14.64
C LEU A 192 -15.31 6.62 -15.46
N ASP A 193 -16.39 7.01 -16.13
CA ASP A 193 -16.43 8.09 -17.11
C ASP A 193 -15.42 7.88 -18.25
N GLY A 194 -15.27 6.63 -18.71
CA GLY A 194 -14.32 6.25 -19.75
C GLY A 194 -12.83 6.44 -19.39
N ARG A 195 -12.50 6.68 -18.12
CA ARG A 195 -11.11 6.90 -17.64
C ARG A 195 -10.74 5.92 -16.54
N VAL A 196 -9.45 5.57 -16.49
CA VAL A 196 -8.90 4.81 -15.35
C VAL A 196 -9.01 5.67 -14.10
N ARG A 197 -9.79 5.21 -13.12
CA ARG A 197 -9.91 5.86 -11.81
C ARG A 197 -9.01 5.23 -10.78
N LEU A 198 -8.93 3.91 -10.79
CA LEU A 198 -8.11 3.16 -9.86
C LEU A 198 -7.31 2.12 -10.64
N THR A 199 -6.02 2.04 -10.33
CA THR A 199 -5.16 0.93 -10.76
C THR A 199 -4.81 0.12 -9.53
N ARG A 200 -5.05 -1.18 -9.57
CA ARG A 200 -4.67 -2.13 -8.53
C ARG A 200 -3.59 -3.05 -9.06
N PHE A 201 -2.57 -3.25 -8.25
CA PHE A 201 -1.55 -4.25 -8.47
C PHE A 201 -1.75 -5.37 -7.45
N VAL A 202 -2.35 -6.46 -7.91
CA VAL A 202 -2.71 -7.61 -7.09
C VAL A 202 -1.52 -8.58 -7.13
N ALA A 203 -0.91 -8.82 -5.98
CA ALA A 203 0.21 -9.74 -5.82
C ALA A 203 0.25 -10.25 -4.38
N GLU A 204 0.83 -11.43 -4.19
CA GLU A 204 1.07 -11.96 -2.85
C GLU A 204 2.34 -11.37 -2.22
N LYS A 205 2.42 -11.48 -0.88
CA LYS A 205 3.60 -11.08 -0.12
C LYS A 205 4.64 -12.19 -0.08
N GLU A 206 5.84 -11.83 0.35
CA GLU A 206 6.92 -12.78 0.65
C GLU A 206 7.29 -13.72 -0.51
N GLY A 207 7.34 -13.18 -1.72
CA GLY A 207 7.71 -13.92 -2.93
C GLY A 207 6.71 -15.00 -3.36
N LYS A 208 5.59 -15.18 -2.66
CA LYS A 208 4.58 -16.19 -3.01
C LYS A 208 3.95 -15.89 -4.37
N LEU A 209 3.51 -16.96 -5.03
CA LEU A 209 2.67 -16.84 -6.22
C LEU A 209 1.27 -16.41 -5.82
N LEU A 210 0.66 -15.57 -6.65
CA LEU A 210 -0.76 -15.20 -6.55
C LEU A 210 -1.67 -16.36 -6.97
N LEU A 211 -1.31 -17.06 -8.05
CA LEU A 211 -2.05 -18.20 -8.58
C LEU A 211 -1.07 -19.24 -9.13
N GLY A 212 -1.19 -20.50 -8.72
CA GLY A 212 -0.65 -21.63 -9.46
C GLY A 212 -1.45 -21.93 -10.74
N PRO A 213 -0.99 -22.86 -11.59
CA PRO A 213 -1.74 -23.31 -12.75
C PRO A 213 -3.14 -23.84 -12.37
N GLY A 214 -4.19 -23.32 -13.00
CA GLY A 214 -5.57 -23.74 -12.76
C GLY A 214 -6.24 -23.17 -11.50
N GLU A 215 -5.48 -22.52 -10.62
CA GLU A 215 -6.00 -21.96 -9.36
C GLU A 215 -6.91 -20.74 -9.59
N THR A 216 -7.67 -20.39 -8.54
CA THR A 216 -8.51 -19.20 -8.49
C THR A 216 -8.15 -18.29 -7.33
N TYR A 217 -8.40 -16.99 -7.50
CA TYR A 217 -8.13 -15.96 -6.51
C TYR A 217 -9.28 -14.96 -6.50
N GLU A 218 -9.86 -14.72 -5.33
CA GLU A 218 -10.92 -13.72 -5.17
C GLU A 218 -10.33 -12.42 -4.60
N THR A 219 -10.66 -11.29 -5.22
CA THR A 219 -10.29 -9.97 -4.71
C THR A 219 -11.47 -9.02 -4.72
N ALA A 220 -11.48 -8.08 -3.79
CA ALA A 220 -12.50 -7.05 -3.72
C ALA A 220 -12.17 -5.90 -4.70
N VAL A 221 -13.17 -5.49 -5.46
CA VAL A 221 -13.18 -4.22 -6.16
C VAL A 221 -13.63 -3.17 -5.17
N ALA A 222 -12.71 -2.30 -4.78
CA ALA A 222 -12.92 -1.35 -3.69
C ALA A 222 -14.09 -0.39 -3.99
N ASN A 223 -15.13 -0.57 -3.18
CA ASN A 223 -16.05 0.42 -2.59
C ASN A 223 -15.83 1.85 -3.09
N THR A 224 -16.65 2.31 -4.03
CA THR A 224 -16.36 3.54 -4.76
C THR A 224 -16.43 4.76 -3.85
N THR A 225 -15.24 5.28 -3.53
CA THR A 225 -15.03 6.66 -3.11
C THR A 225 -15.17 7.63 -4.28
N ALA A 226 -15.32 7.11 -5.50
CA ALA A 226 -15.82 7.89 -6.61
C ALA A 226 -17.31 8.17 -6.40
N GLY A 227 -17.68 9.42 -6.54
CA GLY A 227 -19.05 9.90 -6.33
C GLY A 227 -19.07 11.42 -6.28
N GLN A 228 -20.24 11.96 -5.96
CA GLN A 228 -20.42 13.40 -5.84
C GLN A 228 -21.11 13.72 -4.51
N SER A 229 -20.66 14.80 -3.86
CA SER A 229 -21.38 15.37 -2.74
C SER A 229 -22.61 16.13 -3.24
N SER A 230 -23.76 15.91 -2.60
CA SER A 230 -25.00 16.64 -2.83
C SER A 230 -25.54 17.14 -1.49
N GLY A 231 -25.30 18.41 -1.17
CA GLY A 231 -25.61 18.98 0.15
C GLY A 231 -24.81 18.28 1.26
N ASP A 232 -25.53 17.64 2.19
CA ASP A 232 -24.97 16.86 3.31
C ASP A 232 -24.82 15.36 2.98
N GLY A 233 -25.15 14.97 1.75
CA GLY A 233 -25.08 13.59 1.26
C GLY A 233 -23.92 13.33 0.31
N PHE A 234 -23.59 12.06 0.14
CA PHE A 234 -22.67 11.53 -0.85
C PHE A 234 -23.40 10.51 -1.73
N ILE A 235 -23.37 10.72 -3.05
CA ILE A 235 -23.92 9.80 -4.03
C ILE A 235 -22.74 9.00 -4.62
N PRO A 236 -22.62 7.70 -4.31
CA PRO A 236 -21.54 6.87 -4.84
C PRO A 236 -21.72 6.57 -6.33
N SER A 237 -20.62 6.33 -7.02
CA SER A 237 -20.61 5.92 -8.44
C SER A 237 -19.82 4.63 -8.60
N ALA A 238 -20.48 3.53 -8.96
CA ALA A 238 -19.82 2.26 -9.28
C ALA A 238 -18.98 2.37 -10.56
N PRO A 239 -17.84 1.66 -10.68
CA PRO A 239 -17.12 1.63 -11.95
C PRO A 239 -18.00 1.02 -13.06
N GLU A 240 -17.84 1.52 -14.27
CA GLU A 240 -18.49 0.98 -15.47
C GLU A 240 -17.91 -0.40 -15.82
N SER A 241 -16.59 -0.54 -15.66
CA SER A 241 -15.89 -1.80 -15.91
C SER A 241 -14.64 -1.96 -15.06
N VAL A 242 -14.24 -3.22 -14.89
CA VAL A 242 -12.94 -3.60 -14.38
C VAL A 242 -12.16 -4.30 -15.48
N VAL A 243 -10.98 -3.77 -15.77
CA VAL A 243 -10.10 -4.26 -16.83
C VAL A 243 -8.99 -5.11 -16.23
N VAL A 244 -8.87 -6.37 -16.64
CA VAL A 244 -7.67 -7.18 -16.41
C VAL A 244 -6.63 -6.74 -17.43
N ALA A 245 -5.71 -5.88 -17.01
CA ALA A 245 -4.85 -5.12 -17.92
C ALA A 245 -3.51 -5.79 -18.20
N ALA A 246 -2.97 -6.51 -17.22
CA ALA A 246 -1.69 -7.21 -17.35
C ALA A 246 -1.61 -8.39 -16.38
N VAL A 247 -0.80 -9.38 -16.73
CA VAL A 247 -0.43 -10.51 -15.86
C VAL A 247 1.08 -10.72 -15.92
N VAL A 248 1.70 -10.98 -14.77
CA VAL A 248 3.13 -11.29 -14.64
C VAL A 248 3.28 -12.71 -14.16
N PHE A 249 4.00 -13.53 -14.91
CA PHE A 249 4.25 -14.93 -14.58
C PHE A 249 5.44 -15.11 -13.64
N ASP A 250 5.61 -16.31 -13.11
CA ASP A 250 6.67 -16.72 -12.19
C ASP A 250 8.08 -16.57 -12.75
N ASP A 251 8.24 -16.74 -14.06
CA ASP A 251 9.46 -16.50 -14.85
C ASP A 251 9.64 -15.03 -15.30
N TYR A 252 8.78 -14.12 -14.83
CA TYR A 252 8.76 -12.69 -15.18
C TYR A 252 8.44 -12.36 -16.63
N THR A 253 8.03 -13.35 -17.44
CA THR A 253 7.30 -13.06 -18.68
C THR A 253 5.91 -12.50 -18.35
N TYR A 254 5.26 -11.86 -19.31
CA TYR A 254 4.02 -11.14 -19.05
C TYR A 254 3.09 -11.07 -20.28
N GLU A 255 1.82 -10.79 -20.02
CA GLU A 255 0.88 -10.31 -21.04
C GLU A 255 0.42 -8.89 -20.66
N GLY A 256 0.21 -8.04 -21.67
CA GLY A 256 -0.25 -6.67 -21.47
C GLY A 256 0.90 -5.68 -21.29
N ASP A 257 0.96 -5.04 -20.13
CA ASP A 257 1.78 -3.85 -19.88
C ASP A 257 3.16 -4.21 -19.29
N ALA A 258 4.23 -3.89 -20.02
CA ALA A 258 5.62 -4.15 -19.62
C ALA A 258 6.00 -3.41 -18.32
N GLU A 259 5.40 -2.24 -18.07
CA GLU A 259 5.70 -1.46 -16.87
C GLU A 259 5.28 -2.21 -15.59
N VAL A 260 4.24 -3.04 -15.67
CA VAL A 260 3.77 -3.87 -14.56
C VAL A 260 4.73 -5.01 -14.27
N ALA A 261 5.24 -5.67 -15.31
CA ALA A 261 6.23 -6.73 -15.18
C ALA A 261 7.55 -6.19 -14.61
N ALA A 262 8.01 -5.04 -15.12
CA ALA A 262 9.19 -4.35 -14.62
C ALA A 262 9.04 -3.94 -13.16
N MET A 263 7.88 -3.40 -12.75
CA MET A 263 7.61 -3.05 -11.36
C MET A 263 7.66 -4.28 -10.45
N LYS A 264 7.01 -5.39 -10.84
CA LYS A 264 7.05 -6.64 -10.07
C LYS A 264 8.47 -7.17 -9.92
N LYS A 265 9.20 -7.26 -11.03
CA LYS A 265 10.59 -7.70 -11.03
C LYS A 265 11.47 -6.79 -10.16
N SER A 266 11.29 -5.47 -10.24
CA SER A 266 12.00 -4.51 -9.39
C SER A 266 11.79 -4.78 -7.91
N PHE A 267 10.54 -5.07 -7.51
CA PHE A 267 10.26 -5.43 -6.13
C PHE A 267 10.98 -6.70 -5.70
N ASP A 268 10.88 -7.76 -6.51
CA ASP A 268 11.50 -9.06 -6.20
C ASP A 268 13.03 -8.99 -6.20
N GLU A 269 13.64 -8.21 -7.09
CA GLU A 269 15.10 -8.02 -7.09
C GLU A 269 15.61 -7.24 -5.87
N GLY A 270 14.91 -6.20 -5.44
CA GLY A 270 15.29 -5.49 -4.22
C GLY A 270 15.16 -6.39 -2.98
N GLU A 271 14.10 -7.19 -2.90
CA GLU A 271 13.95 -8.19 -1.83
C GLU A 271 15.06 -9.25 -1.90
N ARG A 272 15.41 -9.74 -3.10
CA ARG A 272 16.48 -10.73 -3.31
C ARG A 272 17.86 -10.22 -2.85
N VAL A 273 18.10 -8.90 -2.93
CA VAL A 273 19.33 -8.28 -2.41
C VAL A 273 19.29 -8.08 -0.89
N GLN A 274 18.17 -7.59 -0.35
CA GLN A 274 18.14 -7.20 1.07
C GLN A 274 17.95 -8.40 2.01
N LEU A 275 17.14 -9.41 1.64
CA LEU A 275 16.85 -10.55 2.50
C LEU A 275 18.12 -11.31 2.96
N PRO A 276 19.10 -11.63 2.09
CA PRO A 276 20.36 -12.23 2.53
C PRO A 276 21.10 -11.40 3.56
N ARG A 277 21.11 -10.06 3.42
CA ARG A 277 21.76 -9.14 4.37
C ARG A 277 21.07 -9.19 5.73
N LEU A 278 19.73 -9.21 5.75
CA LEU A 278 18.95 -9.35 6.98
C LEU A 278 19.17 -10.71 7.65
N ILE A 279 19.16 -11.80 6.88
CA ILE A 279 19.42 -13.17 7.36
C ILE A 279 20.79 -13.26 8.01
N ALA A 280 21.83 -12.65 7.41
CA ALA A 280 23.17 -12.63 7.96
C ALA A 280 23.20 -11.93 9.33
N LEU A 281 22.67 -10.70 9.43
CA LEU A 281 22.64 -9.94 10.69
C LEU A 281 21.85 -10.65 11.80
N VAL A 282 20.71 -11.25 11.45
CA VAL A 282 19.89 -12.03 12.38
C VAL A 282 20.64 -13.27 12.86
N SER A 283 21.34 -13.96 11.95
CA SER A 283 22.12 -15.17 12.28
C SER A 283 23.31 -14.86 13.17
N GLU A 284 24.06 -13.79 12.88
CA GLU A 284 25.17 -13.31 13.70
C GLU A 284 24.70 -12.92 15.10
N SER A 285 23.61 -12.16 15.19
CA SER A 285 23.01 -11.77 16.47
C SER A 285 22.51 -12.98 17.25
N GLN A 286 21.99 -14.00 16.55
CA GLN A 286 21.53 -15.23 17.16
C GLN A 286 22.70 -16.04 17.71
N ALA A 287 23.80 -16.14 16.98
CA ALA A 287 24.98 -16.90 17.37
C ALA A 287 25.79 -16.23 18.50
N ALA A 288 25.60 -14.93 18.73
CA ALA A 288 26.33 -14.18 19.74
C ALA A 288 26.18 -14.80 21.15
N PRO A 289 27.26 -14.89 21.95
CA PRO A 289 27.19 -15.39 23.33
C PRO A 289 26.25 -14.58 24.22
N ASP A 290 26.13 -13.28 23.93
CA ASP A 290 25.34 -12.32 24.68
C ASP A 290 23.99 -12.01 24.03
N ALA A 291 23.47 -12.89 23.16
CA ALA A 291 22.20 -12.67 22.47
C ALA A 291 21.04 -12.36 23.44
N GLU A 292 20.99 -12.97 24.62
CA GLU A 292 19.89 -12.75 25.58
C GLU A 292 20.06 -11.46 26.41
N THR A 293 20.75 -10.45 25.89
CA THR A 293 20.99 -9.17 26.58
C THR A 293 20.31 -8.00 25.87
N PRO A 294 19.91 -6.94 26.59
CA PRO A 294 19.45 -5.70 25.97
C PRO A 294 20.47 -5.08 25.00
N GLN A 295 21.77 -5.27 25.26
CA GLN A 295 22.85 -4.80 24.39
C GLN A 295 22.85 -5.51 23.03
N ALA A 296 22.50 -6.80 22.96
CA ALA A 296 22.35 -7.51 21.69
C ALA A 296 21.18 -6.96 20.86
N VAL A 297 20.05 -6.65 21.51
CA VAL A 297 18.89 -6.02 20.85
C VAL A 297 19.27 -4.65 20.28
N ALA A 298 19.94 -3.81 21.07
CA ALA A 298 20.41 -2.49 20.64
C ALA A 298 21.42 -2.57 19.48
N ARG A 299 22.33 -3.55 19.51
CA ARG A 299 23.32 -3.79 18.45
C ARG A 299 22.64 -4.18 17.14
N LEU A 300 21.72 -5.14 17.17
CA LEU A 300 20.99 -5.54 15.96
C LEU A 300 20.21 -4.36 15.39
N LYS A 301 19.53 -3.58 16.24
CA LYS A 301 18.80 -2.37 15.80
C LYS A 301 19.72 -1.38 15.09
N ALA A 302 20.91 -1.13 15.63
CA ALA A 302 21.89 -0.24 15.01
C ALA A 302 22.41 -0.78 13.67
N GLN A 303 22.74 -2.08 13.61
CA GLN A 303 23.21 -2.73 12.38
C GLN A 303 22.13 -2.72 11.28
N LEU A 304 20.88 -3.03 11.63
CA LEU A 304 19.75 -2.96 10.70
C LEU A 304 19.54 -1.53 10.19
N SER A 305 19.60 -0.53 11.07
CA SER A 305 19.43 0.88 10.68
C SER A 305 20.54 1.39 9.76
N ALA A 306 21.71 0.75 9.76
CA ALA A 306 22.86 1.13 8.95
C ALA A 306 22.86 0.51 7.54
N LEU A 307 21.95 -0.42 7.23
CA LEU A 307 21.84 -0.97 5.87
C LEU A 307 21.42 0.12 4.88
N ASP A 308 21.95 0.06 3.66
CA ASP A 308 21.44 0.86 2.54
C ASP A 308 20.23 0.20 1.87
N ASP A 309 19.52 1.00 1.05
CA ASP A 309 18.39 0.56 0.23
C ASP A 309 18.72 0.65 -1.27
N ALA A 310 20.00 0.63 -1.67
CA ALA A 310 20.40 0.90 -3.05
C ALA A 310 21.10 -0.30 -3.71
N SER A 311 20.66 -0.63 -4.93
CA SER A 311 21.29 -1.66 -5.75
C SER A 311 21.28 -1.27 -7.22
N GLN A 312 22.42 -0.76 -7.74
CA GLN A 312 22.52 -0.42 -9.16
C GLN A 312 22.45 -1.65 -10.06
N SER A 313 23.03 -2.78 -9.65
CA SER A 313 22.98 -4.02 -10.41
C SER A 313 21.55 -4.52 -10.60
N SER A 314 20.72 -4.49 -9.55
CA SER A 314 19.30 -4.86 -9.65
C SER A 314 18.53 -3.95 -10.60
N VAL A 315 18.84 -2.65 -10.60
CA VAL A 315 18.24 -1.69 -11.54
C VAL A 315 18.63 -2.03 -12.98
N ASP A 316 19.92 -2.29 -13.22
CA ASP A 316 20.42 -2.62 -14.55
C ASP A 316 19.84 -3.94 -15.07
N ASP A 317 19.71 -4.95 -14.22
CA ASP A 317 19.13 -6.25 -14.55
C ASP A 317 17.66 -6.16 -14.95
N VAL A 318 16.88 -5.33 -14.23
CA VAL A 318 15.47 -5.07 -14.59
C VAL A 318 15.40 -4.31 -15.92
N LEU A 319 16.18 -3.24 -16.09
CA LEU A 319 16.18 -2.44 -17.33
C LEU A 319 16.63 -3.24 -18.55
N LYS A 320 17.52 -4.22 -18.35
CA LYS A 320 17.95 -5.18 -19.39
C LYS A 320 16.84 -6.18 -19.74
N SER A 321 16.03 -6.58 -18.76
CA SER A 321 14.93 -7.52 -18.96
C SER A 321 13.74 -6.90 -19.71
N TYR A 322 13.59 -5.57 -19.63
CA TYR A 322 12.50 -4.82 -20.27
C TYR A 322 13.03 -3.60 -21.06
N PRO A 323 13.76 -3.82 -22.17
CA PRO A 323 14.33 -2.73 -22.97
C PRO A 323 13.28 -1.79 -23.56
N GLU A 324 12.03 -2.24 -23.72
CA GLU A 324 10.90 -1.51 -24.30
C GLU A 324 10.24 -0.49 -23.35
N LEU A 325 10.68 -0.40 -22.08
CA LEU A 325 10.13 0.55 -21.12
C LEU A 325 10.28 2.01 -21.59
N LYS A 326 9.21 2.78 -21.41
CA LYS A 326 9.22 4.23 -21.66
C LYS A 326 10.11 4.97 -20.65
N PRO A 327 10.64 6.16 -20.97
CA PRO A 327 11.54 6.91 -20.09
C PRO A 327 11.03 7.09 -18.65
N ALA A 328 9.77 7.49 -18.47
CA ALA A 328 9.18 7.68 -17.14
C ALA A 328 9.14 6.36 -16.32
N ALA A 329 8.87 5.23 -16.97
CA ALA A 329 8.88 3.93 -16.32
C ALA A 329 10.31 3.49 -15.95
N ARG A 330 11.29 3.76 -16.82
CA ARG A 330 12.71 3.49 -16.55
C ARG A 330 13.22 4.27 -15.34
N GLU A 331 12.80 5.53 -15.20
CA GLU A 331 13.13 6.37 -14.02
C GLU A 331 12.55 5.78 -12.73
N SER A 332 11.39 5.11 -12.81
CA SER A 332 10.70 4.54 -11.65
C SER A 332 11.34 3.23 -11.16
N VAL A 333 12.08 2.50 -12.01
CA VAL A 333 12.70 1.20 -11.66
C VAL A 333 13.59 1.33 -10.43
N ARG A 334 14.45 2.35 -10.37
CA ARG A 334 15.33 2.59 -9.21
C ARG A 334 14.52 2.73 -7.93
N SER A 335 13.52 3.60 -7.94
CA SER A 335 12.67 3.82 -6.76
C SER A 335 11.92 2.56 -6.35
N SER A 336 11.46 1.74 -7.29
CA SER A 336 10.81 0.45 -6.98
C SER A 336 11.77 -0.53 -6.30
N VAL A 337 13.01 -0.66 -6.78
CA VAL A 337 14.05 -1.48 -6.14
C VAL A 337 14.36 -0.95 -4.73
N GLU A 338 14.56 0.36 -4.58
CA GLU A 338 14.87 0.97 -3.28
C GLU A 338 13.74 0.77 -2.26
N VAL A 339 12.48 0.96 -2.69
CA VAL A 339 11.30 0.72 -1.83
C VAL A 339 11.24 -0.74 -1.37
N SER A 340 11.54 -1.70 -2.24
CA SER A 340 11.45 -3.11 -1.86
C SER A 340 12.64 -3.61 -1.05
N MET A 341 13.81 -2.97 -1.16
CA MET A 341 14.92 -3.16 -0.20
C MET A 341 14.57 -2.58 1.17
N HIS A 342 13.94 -1.40 1.20
CA HIS A 342 13.56 -0.72 2.44
C HIS A 342 12.55 -1.52 3.26
N ARG A 343 11.51 -2.06 2.62
CA ARG A 343 10.36 -2.66 3.29
C ARG A 343 10.69 -3.81 4.26
N PRO A 344 11.38 -4.91 3.89
CA PRO A 344 11.67 -6.01 4.81
C PRO A 344 12.56 -5.58 5.97
N ARG A 345 13.49 -4.64 5.74
CA ARG A 345 14.33 -4.06 6.80
C ARG A 345 13.48 -3.26 7.79
N ARG A 346 12.60 -2.40 7.26
CA ARG A 346 11.68 -1.61 8.07
C ARG A 346 10.76 -2.50 8.91
N GLU A 347 10.19 -3.52 8.29
CA GLU A 347 9.34 -4.50 8.98
C GLU A 347 10.10 -5.20 10.11
N LEU A 348 11.36 -5.59 9.90
CA LEU A 348 12.18 -6.18 10.95
C LEU A 348 12.46 -5.20 12.10
N LEU A 349 12.73 -3.93 11.80
CA LEU A 349 12.94 -2.88 12.80
C LEU A 349 11.67 -2.64 13.64
N ASP A 350 10.50 -2.60 13.00
CA ASP A 350 9.21 -2.45 13.68
C ASP A 350 8.90 -3.66 14.57
N ASP A 351 9.13 -4.88 14.07
CA ASP A 351 8.98 -6.11 14.85
C ASP A 351 9.98 -6.18 16.02
N LEU A 352 11.21 -5.70 15.82
CA LEU A 352 12.24 -5.63 16.86
C LEU A 352 11.85 -4.65 17.96
N ALA A 353 11.29 -3.48 17.61
CA ALA A 353 10.82 -2.52 18.59
C ALA A 353 9.68 -3.07 19.45
N GLN A 354 8.73 -3.80 18.83
CA GLN A 354 7.66 -4.48 19.57
C GLN A 354 8.20 -5.61 20.45
N PHE A 355 9.20 -6.36 19.98
CA PHE A 355 9.87 -7.38 20.79
C PHE A 355 10.61 -6.75 21.97
N GLU A 356 11.36 -5.67 21.75
CA GLU A 356 12.14 -4.97 22.77
C GLU A 356 11.27 -4.52 23.94
N GLU A 357 10.07 -4.01 23.68
CA GLU A 357 9.10 -3.62 24.72
C GLU A 357 8.70 -4.81 25.61
N LYS A 358 8.42 -5.97 25.00
CA LYS A 358 8.08 -7.22 25.71
C LYS A 358 9.29 -7.81 26.44
N PHE A 359 10.45 -7.75 25.81
CA PHE A 359 11.70 -8.23 26.38
C PHE A 359 12.08 -7.42 27.63
N ARG A 360 11.90 -6.09 27.61
CA ARG A 360 12.13 -5.23 28.76
C ARG A 360 11.18 -5.51 29.93
N SER A 361 9.91 -5.82 29.64
CA SER A 361 8.91 -6.07 30.69
C SER A 361 8.97 -7.47 31.30
N ALA A 362 9.28 -8.49 30.49
CA ALA A 362 9.40 -9.88 30.94
C ALA A 362 10.52 -10.64 30.21
N PRO A 363 11.80 -10.39 30.55
CA PRO A 363 12.94 -11.02 29.86
C PRO A 363 12.95 -12.54 29.92
N ALA A 364 12.51 -13.12 31.05
CA ALA A 364 12.48 -14.57 31.25
C ALA A 364 11.44 -15.29 30.38
N GLU A 365 10.40 -14.58 29.93
CA GLU A 365 9.31 -15.13 29.10
C GLU A 365 9.56 -14.91 27.60
N ASN A 366 10.51 -14.04 27.24
CA ASN A 366 10.76 -13.61 25.87
C ASN A 366 12.22 -13.89 25.49
N SER A 367 12.51 -15.03 24.85
CA SER A 367 13.87 -15.31 24.36
C SER A 367 14.15 -14.55 23.06
N PHE A 368 15.20 -13.72 23.06
CA PHE A 368 15.64 -13.03 21.85
C PHE A 368 16.20 -14.02 20.84
N ARG A 369 16.93 -15.05 21.29
CA ARG A 369 17.46 -16.10 20.42
C ARG A 369 16.35 -16.87 19.69
N ALA A 370 15.24 -17.16 20.38
CA ALA A 370 14.07 -17.79 19.77
C ALA A 370 13.37 -16.86 18.77
N TRP A 371 13.22 -15.58 19.11
CA TRP A 371 12.66 -14.58 18.20
C TRP A 371 13.51 -14.44 16.92
N LEU A 372 14.84 -14.35 17.05
CA LEU A 372 15.77 -14.29 15.92
C LEU A 372 15.67 -15.53 15.03
N LYS A 373 15.57 -16.72 15.63
CA LYS A 373 15.36 -17.98 14.89
C LYS A 373 14.13 -17.88 13.98
N ALA A 374 12.99 -17.47 14.54
CA ALA A 374 11.74 -17.36 13.81
C ALA A 374 11.81 -16.34 12.67
N LYS A 375 12.49 -15.20 12.88
CA LYS A 375 12.71 -14.20 11.82
C LYS A 375 13.61 -14.73 10.72
N ARG A 376 14.69 -15.43 11.07
CA ARG A 376 15.58 -16.06 10.09
C ARG A 376 14.84 -17.06 9.21
N GLU A 377 14.13 -18.02 9.82
CA GLU A 377 13.38 -19.06 9.10
C GLU A 377 12.34 -18.47 8.15
N ARG A 378 11.63 -17.41 8.59
CA ARG A 378 10.69 -16.68 7.73
C ARG A 378 11.39 -16.07 6.51
N TYR A 379 12.51 -15.38 6.71
CA TYR A 379 13.24 -14.72 5.62
C TYR A 379 13.92 -15.71 4.67
N GLU A 380 14.43 -16.84 5.17
CA GLU A 380 14.97 -17.92 4.34
C GLU A 380 13.88 -18.51 3.43
N VAL A 381 12.68 -18.76 3.98
CA VAL A 381 11.53 -19.26 3.21
C VAL A 381 11.03 -18.23 2.19
N TRP A 382 11.03 -16.95 2.54
CA TRP A 382 10.71 -15.88 1.58
C TRP A 382 11.73 -15.87 0.45
N LEU A 383 13.03 -15.81 0.76
CA LEU A 383 14.10 -15.76 -0.23
C LEU A 383 14.05 -16.96 -1.18
N ALA A 384 13.76 -18.16 -0.68
CA ALA A 384 13.66 -19.37 -1.50
C ALA A 384 12.52 -19.35 -2.55
N ARG A 385 11.53 -18.45 -2.41
CA ARG A 385 10.41 -18.30 -3.36
C ARG A 385 10.67 -17.26 -4.46
N LEU A 386 11.68 -16.41 -4.28
CA LEU A 386 12.02 -15.35 -5.22
C LEU A 386 12.81 -15.90 -6.38
#